data_AF-A0ABD3W804-F1
#
_entry.id   AF-A0ABD3W804-F1
#
_cell.length_a   1.000
_cell.length_b   1.000
_cell.length_c   1.000
_cell.angle_alpha   90.00
_cell.angle_beta   90.00
_cell.angle_gamma   90.00
#
_symmetry.space_group_name_H-M   'P 1'
#
loop_
_entity.id
_entity.type
_entity.pdbx_description
1 polymer ?
#
loop_
_entity_poly.entity_id
_entity_poly.type
_entity_poly.pdbx_seq_one_letter_code
_entity_poly.pdbx_strand_id
1 'polypeptide(L)'
;MDFYSLFVLLVISSMLKTAYSCNLARSCKHIYEGSVTPVSGEYQLCTQTGQKFYVFCDFYNGHGYTFVSKEGLGALQNLSHLYTDRSHVLVRHRQKDGTQKDVEIAPHSAFKHRYPISFQLSQAVGYSVPLNAAMKPYIYLGFLPASYARSRTTQGYQAAGEDLTFTNCDANPNSYLAFFANPSNLPPNDYYKRCCMSSVVDSWIKKATNTPSSRLLPEKYMYYFEMHMGGCGGYVSTDSFPTVSGAAVGFRFDL
;
A
#
# COMPACT_ATOMS: atom_id res chain seq x y z
N MET A 1 -38.03 -31.19 44.26
CA MET A 1 -37.09 -30.09 43.97
C MET A 1 -35.95 -30.70 43.20
N ASP A 2 -35.72 -30.27 41.96
CA ASP A 2 -34.37 -30.10 41.44
C ASP A 2 -34.44 -29.11 40.26
N PHE A 3 -34.09 -27.88 40.59
CA PHE A 3 -34.27 -26.66 39.80
C PHE A 3 -33.17 -26.47 38.73
N TYR A 4 -32.43 -27.53 38.39
CA TYR A 4 -31.15 -27.40 37.67
C TYR A 4 -31.17 -27.80 36.19
N SER A 5 -32.26 -28.38 35.67
CA SER A 5 -32.33 -28.79 34.26
C SER A 5 -32.94 -27.76 33.29
N LEU A 6 -33.38 -26.59 33.78
CA LEU A 6 -33.90 -25.52 32.90
C LEU A 6 -32.87 -24.45 32.52
N PHE A 7 -31.68 -24.46 33.13
CA PHE A 7 -30.66 -23.42 32.90
C PHE A 7 -29.69 -23.71 31.75
N VAL A 8 -29.71 -24.93 31.18
CA VAL A 8 -28.84 -25.29 30.05
C VAL A 8 -29.43 -24.81 28.71
N LEU A 9 -30.71 -24.46 28.66
CA LEU A 9 -31.38 -23.96 27.44
C LEU A 9 -31.39 -22.43 27.29
N LEU A 10 -30.91 -21.68 28.30
CA LEU A 10 -30.95 -20.20 28.28
C LEU A 10 -29.58 -19.52 28.13
N VAL A 11 -28.50 -20.29 27.99
CA VAL A 11 -27.13 -19.75 27.73
C VAL A 11 -26.62 -20.06 26.32
N ILE A 12 -27.36 -20.84 25.52
CA ILE A 12 -27.04 -21.07 24.09
C ILE A 12 -27.71 -20.01 23.18
N SER A 13 -28.40 -19.01 23.76
CA SER A 13 -29.16 -18.00 23.01
C SER A 13 -28.43 -16.68 22.72
N SER A 14 -27.16 -16.48 23.11
CA SER A 14 -26.51 -15.14 22.94
C SER A 14 -25.14 -15.14 22.27
N MET A 15 -24.70 -16.25 21.68
CA MET A 15 -23.46 -16.29 20.88
C MET A 15 -23.70 -16.62 19.40
N LEU A 16 -24.92 -16.42 18.89
CA LEU A 16 -25.06 -16.04 17.50
C LEU A 16 -24.57 -14.59 17.39
N LYS A 17 -23.25 -14.43 17.25
CA LYS A 17 -22.70 -13.27 16.55
C LYS A 17 -23.46 -13.24 15.23
N THR A 18 -24.47 -12.38 15.14
CA THR A 18 -25.05 -11.97 13.88
C THR A 18 -23.87 -11.51 13.05
N ALA A 19 -23.41 -12.38 12.16
CA ALA A 19 -22.54 -11.99 11.08
C ALA A 19 -23.35 -10.93 10.35
N TYR A 20 -22.99 -9.66 10.52
CA TYR A 20 -23.58 -8.58 9.76
C TYR A 20 -23.29 -8.89 8.28
N SER A 21 -24.27 -9.49 7.61
CA SER A 21 -24.26 -9.74 6.18
C SER A 21 -24.25 -8.40 5.49
N CYS A 22 -23.06 -7.94 5.09
CA CYS A 22 -22.95 -6.78 4.24
C CYS A 22 -23.21 -7.20 2.79
N ASN A 23 -24.28 -6.67 2.19
CA ASN A 23 -24.65 -6.88 0.79
C ASN A 23 -23.79 -6.07 -0.21
N LEU A 24 -22.62 -5.59 0.21
CA LEU A 24 -21.69 -4.87 -0.67
C LEU A 24 -20.60 -5.81 -1.20
N ALA A 25 -20.01 -5.41 -2.32
CA ALA A 25 -18.84 -6.07 -2.87
C ALA A 25 -17.69 -6.12 -1.84
N ARG A 26 -16.82 -7.12 -1.99
CA ARG A 26 -15.71 -7.40 -1.08
C ARG A 26 -14.37 -6.88 -1.61
N SER A 27 -14.29 -6.64 -2.91
CA SER A 27 -13.09 -6.20 -3.63
C SER A 27 -13.49 -5.46 -4.91
N CYS A 28 -12.54 -4.71 -5.49
CA CYS A 28 -12.70 -4.13 -6.82
C CYS A 28 -12.83 -5.21 -7.92
N LYS A 29 -12.20 -6.38 -7.72
CA LYS A 29 -12.36 -7.52 -8.61
C LYS A 29 -13.81 -8.03 -8.64
N HIS A 30 -14.46 -8.14 -7.48
CA HIS A 30 -15.88 -8.53 -7.42
C HIS A 30 -16.79 -7.50 -8.11
N ILE A 31 -16.46 -6.21 -8.03
CA ILE A 31 -17.18 -5.16 -8.79
C ILE A 31 -17.00 -5.36 -10.29
N TYR A 32 -15.79 -5.69 -10.73
CA TYR A 32 -15.49 -5.95 -12.14
C TYR A 32 -16.29 -7.14 -12.68
N GLU A 33 -16.20 -8.29 -12.01
CA GLU A 33 -16.85 -9.54 -12.42
C GLU A 33 -18.38 -9.46 -12.41
N GLY A 34 -18.95 -8.63 -11.53
CA GLY A 34 -20.39 -8.42 -11.41
C GLY A 34 -20.98 -7.36 -12.36
N SER A 35 -20.15 -6.66 -13.13
CA SER A 35 -20.59 -5.56 -13.99
C SER A 35 -20.47 -5.92 -15.47
N VAL A 36 -21.50 -5.59 -16.26
CA VAL A 36 -21.45 -5.66 -17.73
C VAL A 36 -20.50 -4.60 -18.31
N THR A 37 -20.42 -3.44 -17.64
CA THR A 37 -19.55 -2.33 -18.03
C THR A 37 -18.88 -1.78 -16.76
N PRO A 38 -17.74 -2.34 -16.33
CA PRO A 38 -17.04 -1.86 -15.15
C PRO A 38 -16.50 -0.45 -15.36
N VAL A 39 -16.73 0.44 -14.39
CA VAL A 39 -16.37 1.86 -14.46
C VAL A 39 -15.34 2.16 -13.37
N SER A 40 -14.23 2.82 -13.73
CA SER A 40 -13.28 3.28 -12.71
C SER A 40 -13.94 4.36 -11.83
N GLY A 41 -13.74 4.28 -10.52
CA GLY A 41 -14.38 5.22 -9.61
C GLY A 41 -14.29 4.82 -8.15
N GLU A 42 -14.93 5.61 -7.31
CA GLU A 42 -15.03 5.35 -5.89
C GLU A 42 -16.19 4.39 -5.58
N TYR A 43 -15.90 3.39 -4.74
CA TYR A 43 -16.84 2.38 -4.29
C TYR A 43 -16.75 2.18 -2.79
N GLN A 44 -17.86 1.74 -2.20
CA GLN A 44 -17.89 1.26 -0.83
C GLN A 44 -17.82 -0.27 -0.83
N LEU A 45 -16.82 -0.82 -0.15
CA LEU A 45 -16.63 -2.25 0.05
C LEU A 45 -16.93 -2.64 1.50
N CYS A 46 -17.01 -3.95 1.73
CA CYS A 46 -17.17 -4.52 3.06
C CYS A 46 -16.09 -5.54 3.42
N THR A 47 -15.46 -5.35 4.58
CA THR A 47 -14.52 -6.31 5.17
C THR A 47 -15.23 -7.60 5.55
N GLN A 48 -14.50 -8.69 5.74
CA GLN A 48 -15.06 -9.97 6.20
C GLN A 48 -15.94 -9.85 7.46
N THR A 49 -15.63 -8.89 8.34
CA THR A 49 -16.38 -8.62 9.57
C THR A 49 -17.62 -7.73 9.38
N GLY A 50 -17.91 -7.32 8.14
CA GLY A 50 -19.06 -6.48 7.79
C GLY A 50 -18.78 -4.97 7.90
N GLN A 51 -17.55 -4.55 8.19
CA GLN A 51 -17.19 -3.14 8.27
C GLN A 51 -17.08 -2.54 6.87
N LYS A 52 -17.71 -1.38 6.67
CA LYS A 52 -17.69 -0.65 5.40
C LYS A 52 -16.43 0.19 5.29
N PHE A 53 -15.84 0.27 4.10
CA PHE A 53 -14.71 1.15 3.81
C PHE A 53 -14.73 1.61 2.35
N TYR A 54 -14.09 2.74 2.07
CA TYR A 54 -14.01 3.30 0.72
C TYR A 54 -12.74 2.88 0.01
N VAL A 55 -12.89 2.56 -1.27
CA VAL A 55 -11.80 2.33 -2.21
C VAL A 55 -12.06 3.09 -3.51
N PHE A 56 -10.99 3.36 -4.26
CA PHE A 56 -11.09 3.70 -5.66
C PHE A 56 -10.66 2.47 -6.48
N CYS A 57 -11.54 1.99 -7.35
CA CYS A 57 -11.26 0.92 -8.30
C CYS A 57 -10.84 1.54 -9.63
N ASP A 58 -9.63 1.26 -10.08
CA ASP A 58 -9.08 1.80 -11.32
C ASP A 58 -8.83 0.65 -12.32
N PHE A 59 -9.70 0.53 -13.32
CA PHE A 59 -9.56 -0.43 -14.41
C PHE A 59 -8.77 0.23 -15.55
N TYR A 60 -7.48 -0.09 -15.65
CA TYR A 60 -6.55 0.59 -16.54
C TYR A 60 -5.46 -0.35 -17.06
N ASN A 61 -5.11 -0.17 -18.34
CA ASN A 61 -3.99 -0.87 -19.00
C ASN A 61 -4.07 -2.41 -18.89
N GLY A 62 -5.28 -2.97 -19.03
CA GLY A 62 -5.51 -4.42 -18.94
C GLY A 62 -5.46 -4.99 -17.52
N HIS A 63 -5.41 -4.13 -16.49
CA HIS A 63 -5.37 -4.52 -15.08
C HIS A 63 -6.38 -3.73 -14.26
N GLY A 64 -6.68 -4.22 -13.06
CA GLY A 64 -7.40 -3.48 -12.05
C GLY A 64 -6.50 -3.06 -10.91
N TYR A 65 -6.72 -1.88 -10.35
CA TYR A 65 -6.01 -1.40 -9.16
C TYR A 65 -6.98 -0.96 -8.08
N THR A 66 -6.77 -1.46 -6.86
CA THR A 66 -7.53 -1.04 -5.68
C THR A 66 -6.72 0.00 -4.89
N PHE A 67 -7.18 1.24 -4.81
CA PHE A 67 -6.64 2.24 -3.89
C PHE A 67 -7.55 2.30 -2.66
N VAL A 68 -6.98 2.21 -1.46
CA VAL A 68 -7.75 2.29 -0.20
C VAL A 68 -7.67 3.70 0.35
N SER A 69 -8.75 4.21 0.93
CA SER A 69 -8.73 5.51 1.60
C SER A 69 -7.97 5.45 2.94
N LYS A 70 -7.43 6.58 3.41
CA LYS A 70 -6.75 6.69 4.72
C LYS A 70 -7.61 6.15 5.87
N GLU A 71 -8.89 6.52 5.88
CA GLU A 71 -9.86 6.04 6.86
C GLU A 71 -10.13 4.54 6.71
N GLY A 72 -10.34 4.09 5.46
CA GLY A 72 -10.61 2.69 5.15
C GLY A 72 -9.47 1.76 5.56
N LEU A 73 -8.22 2.23 5.49
CA LEU A 73 -7.05 1.46 5.93
C LEU A 73 -7.12 1.07 7.41
N GLY A 74 -7.68 1.93 8.27
CA GLY A 74 -7.87 1.66 9.69
C GLY A 74 -8.92 0.58 9.99
N ALA A 75 -9.80 0.29 9.03
CA ALA A 75 -10.80 -0.78 9.13
C ALA A 75 -10.26 -2.17 8.75
N LEU A 76 -9.11 -2.24 8.09
CA LEU A 76 -8.57 -3.48 7.55
C LEU A 76 -7.76 -4.23 8.61
N GLN A 77 -7.90 -5.56 8.61
CA GLN A 77 -7.02 -6.45 9.39
C GLN A 77 -5.79 -6.88 8.58
N ASN A 78 -5.94 -6.96 7.26
CA ASN A 78 -4.87 -7.27 6.31
C ASN A 78 -5.24 -6.73 4.91
N LEU A 79 -4.32 -6.82 3.96
CA LEU A 79 -4.46 -6.29 2.60
C LEU A 79 -4.88 -7.34 1.55
N SER A 80 -5.04 -8.61 1.94
CA SER A 80 -5.10 -9.75 0.99
C SER A 80 -6.27 -9.71 0.01
N HIS A 81 -7.34 -8.98 0.33
CA HIS A 81 -8.52 -8.84 -0.54
C HIS A 81 -8.39 -7.73 -1.59
N LEU A 82 -7.32 -6.94 -1.55
CA LEU A 82 -7.13 -5.78 -2.41
C LEU A 82 -6.37 -6.11 -3.70
N TYR A 83 -5.67 -7.24 -3.73
CA TYR A 83 -4.83 -7.68 -4.84
C TYR A 83 -5.01 -9.16 -5.14
N THR A 84 -4.68 -9.54 -6.37
CA THR A 84 -4.41 -10.93 -6.76
C THR A 84 -3.02 -11.09 -7.37
N ASP A 85 -2.35 -9.98 -7.70
CA ASP A 85 -1.02 -9.96 -8.30
C ASP A 85 -0.07 -9.06 -7.48
N ARG A 86 1.16 -9.54 -7.29
CA ARG A 86 2.23 -8.89 -6.51
C ARG A 86 3.46 -8.56 -7.35
N SER A 87 3.36 -8.71 -8.67
CA SER A 87 4.45 -8.44 -9.62
C SER A 87 4.75 -6.94 -9.73
N HIS A 88 3.74 -6.08 -9.58
CA HIS A 88 3.90 -4.64 -9.49
C HIS A 88 2.71 -3.98 -8.77
N VAL A 89 2.86 -2.70 -8.44
CA VAL A 89 1.79 -1.80 -7.99
C VAL A 89 1.75 -0.57 -8.87
N LEU A 90 0.61 0.10 -8.91
CA LEU A 90 0.51 1.45 -9.47
C LEU A 90 0.66 2.46 -8.33
N VAL A 91 1.68 3.29 -8.37
CA VAL A 91 1.82 4.40 -7.42
C VAL A 91 1.37 5.69 -8.08
N ARG A 92 0.43 6.38 -7.44
CA ARG A 92 -0.07 7.68 -7.86
C ARG A 92 0.37 8.74 -6.87
N HIS A 93 1.21 9.68 -7.28
CA HIS A 93 1.56 10.81 -6.43
C HIS A 93 0.80 12.07 -6.83
N ARG A 94 0.55 12.93 -5.84
CA ARG A 94 -0.11 14.23 -6.04
C ARG A 94 0.89 15.36 -5.85
N GLN A 95 0.89 16.29 -6.79
CA GLN A 95 1.62 17.54 -6.72
C GLN A 95 0.78 18.60 -5.96
N LYS A 96 1.45 19.60 -5.40
CA LYS A 96 0.82 20.69 -4.63
C LYS A 96 -0.13 21.55 -5.47
N ASP A 97 0.06 21.59 -6.79
CA ASP A 97 -0.86 22.25 -7.74
C ASP A 97 -2.14 21.41 -8.02
N GLY A 98 -2.21 20.18 -7.49
CA GLY A 98 -3.31 19.25 -7.66
C GLY A 98 -3.10 18.20 -8.77
N THR A 99 -2.08 18.36 -9.62
CA THR A 99 -1.73 17.39 -10.67
C THR A 99 -1.42 16.03 -10.04
N GLN A 100 -1.86 14.94 -10.67
CA GLN A 100 -1.51 13.58 -10.24
C GLN A 100 -0.75 12.86 -11.34
N LYS A 101 0.19 12.02 -10.93
CA LYS A 101 1.02 11.24 -11.83
C LYS A 101 1.15 9.79 -11.38
N ASP A 102 1.09 8.90 -12.35
CA ASP A 102 1.13 7.44 -12.21
C ASP A 102 2.50 6.90 -12.59
N VAL A 103 2.97 5.92 -11.84
CA VAL A 103 4.10 5.07 -12.23
C VAL A 103 3.89 3.66 -11.72
N GLU A 104 4.21 2.67 -12.55
CA GLU A 104 4.28 1.28 -12.11
C GLU A 104 5.58 1.04 -11.35
N ILE A 105 5.50 0.47 -10.16
CA ILE A 105 6.63 0.09 -9.33
C ILE A 105 6.63 -1.43 -9.16
N ALA A 106 7.76 -2.07 -9.46
CA ALA A 106 7.93 -3.52 -9.36
C ALA A 106 9.25 -3.89 -8.65
N PRO A 107 9.43 -5.14 -8.19
CA PRO A 107 10.74 -5.61 -7.78
C PRO A 107 11.72 -5.59 -8.96
N HIS A 108 13.00 -5.42 -8.67
CA HIS A 108 14.07 -5.47 -9.67
C HIS A 108 14.02 -6.77 -10.49
N SER A 109 14.33 -6.71 -11.78
CA SER A 109 14.23 -7.83 -12.73
C SER A 109 14.94 -9.10 -12.24
N ALA A 110 16.16 -8.96 -11.72
CA ALA A 110 16.95 -10.06 -11.16
C ALA A 110 16.30 -10.78 -9.96
N PHE A 111 15.34 -10.14 -9.29
CA PHE A 111 14.78 -10.62 -8.02
C PHE A 111 13.28 -10.91 -8.10
N LYS A 112 12.54 -10.35 -9.07
CA LYS A 112 11.08 -10.40 -9.14
C LYS A 112 10.45 -11.80 -9.11
N HIS A 113 11.15 -12.82 -9.62
CA HIS A 113 10.67 -14.21 -9.59
C HIS A 113 10.82 -14.86 -8.22
N ARG A 114 11.79 -14.41 -7.42
CA ARG A 114 12.06 -14.95 -6.08
C ARG A 114 11.39 -14.12 -4.99
N TYR A 115 11.31 -12.82 -5.19
CA TYR A 115 10.84 -11.84 -4.22
C TYR A 115 9.80 -10.92 -4.89
N PRO A 116 8.53 -11.36 -5.02
CA PRO A 116 7.44 -10.46 -5.35
C PRO A 116 7.24 -9.43 -4.23
N ILE A 117 6.59 -8.29 -4.52
CA ILE A 117 6.44 -7.22 -3.53
C ILE A 117 5.71 -7.74 -2.30
N SER A 118 6.29 -7.58 -1.11
CA SER A 118 5.63 -7.91 0.15
C SER A 118 4.70 -6.80 0.58
N PHE A 119 3.39 -7.06 0.54
CA PHE A 119 2.37 -6.15 1.06
C PHE A 119 2.06 -6.46 2.53
N GLN A 120 2.26 -5.49 3.41
CA GLN A 120 1.97 -5.63 4.85
C GLN A 120 1.22 -4.42 5.39
N LEU A 121 0.39 -4.65 6.41
CA LEU A 121 -0.39 -3.61 7.08
C LEU A 121 0.20 -3.34 8.47
N SER A 122 0.71 -2.12 8.67
CA SER A 122 1.21 -1.61 9.95
C SER A 122 2.30 -2.47 10.61
N GLN A 123 3.04 -3.24 9.81
CA GLN A 123 4.14 -4.11 10.19
C GLN A 123 5.15 -4.27 9.05
N ALA A 124 6.32 -4.83 9.36
CA ALA A 124 7.42 -5.07 8.43
C ALA A 124 8.13 -6.42 8.72
N VAL A 125 7.36 -7.49 8.89
CA VAL A 125 7.86 -8.83 9.22
C VAL A 125 8.81 -9.31 8.13
N GLY A 126 10.07 -9.61 8.51
CA GLY A 126 11.12 -10.04 7.58
C GLY A 126 11.86 -8.90 6.87
N TYR A 127 11.53 -7.64 7.18
CA TYR A 127 12.12 -6.44 6.58
C TYR A 127 12.50 -5.42 7.66
N SER A 128 13.09 -4.30 7.26
CA SER A 128 13.34 -3.18 8.16
C SER A 128 12.06 -2.41 8.49
N VAL A 129 11.91 -2.03 9.75
CA VAL A 129 10.80 -1.18 10.20
C VAL A 129 10.95 0.23 9.63
N PRO A 130 9.87 0.83 9.08
CA PRO A 130 9.87 2.22 8.64
C PRO A 130 10.26 3.21 9.73
N LEU A 131 10.95 4.28 9.37
CA LEU A 131 11.33 5.35 10.31
C LEU A 131 10.10 6.10 10.83
N ASN A 132 9.06 6.23 10.01
CA ASN A 132 7.77 6.83 10.37
C ASN A 132 6.73 5.81 10.86
N ALA A 133 7.15 4.62 11.34
CA ALA A 133 6.23 3.55 11.77
C ALA A 133 5.29 3.93 12.93
N ALA A 134 5.52 5.04 13.63
CA ALA A 134 4.58 5.58 14.63
C ALA A 134 3.29 6.15 14.00
N MET A 135 3.31 6.55 12.71
CA MET A 135 2.18 7.13 11.97
C MET A 135 1.11 6.12 11.52
N LYS A 136 0.91 5.04 12.30
CA LYS A 136 -0.04 3.97 11.96
C LYS A 136 -1.48 4.50 11.76
N PRO A 137 -2.29 3.82 10.93
CA PRO A 137 -1.93 2.65 10.13
C PRO A 137 -1.09 3.02 8.89
N TYR A 138 -0.32 2.07 8.38
CA TYR A 138 0.46 2.25 7.14
C TYR A 138 0.46 1.01 6.26
N ILE A 139 0.60 1.22 4.96
CA ILE A 139 0.88 0.17 3.99
C ILE A 139 2.39 0.07 3.82
N TYR A 140 2.93 -1.14 3.87
CA TYR A 140 4.34 -1.43 3.65
C TYR A 140 4.51 -2.24 2.37
N LEU A 141 5.36 -1.77 1.46
CA LEU A 141 5.79 -2.49 0.26
C LEU A 141 7.27 -2.86 0.42
N GLY A 142 7.55 -4.12 0.73
CA GLY A 142 8.92 -4.64 0.82
C GLY A 142 9.40 -5.22 -0.51
N PHE A 143 10.57 -4.80 -1.01
CA PHE A 143 11.13 -5.31 -2.26
C PHE A 143 12.09 -6.49 -2.02
N LEU A 144 13.09 -6.32 -1.15
CA LEU A 144 14.03 -7.38 -0.77
C LEU A 144 13.95 -7.66 0.74
N PRO A 145 13.79 -8.92 1.17
CA PRO A 145 13.78 -9.26 2.59
C PRO A 145 15.12 -8.91 3.23
N ALA A 146 15.11 -8.56 4.51
CA ALA A 146 16.31 -8.12 5.23
C ALA A 146 17.44 -9.18 5.22
N SER A 147 17.11 -10.47 5.11
CA SER A 147 18.09 -11.56 4.98
C SER A 147 18.92 -11.45 3.71
N TYR A 148 18.34 -10.91 2.62
CA TYR A 148 19.04 -10.71 1.35
C TYR A 148 19.55 -9.27 1.23
N ALA A 149 18.75 -8.29 1.63
CA ALA A 149 19.05 -6.86 1.48
C ALA A 149 20.34 -6.43 2.18
N ARG A 150 20.82 -7.14 3.22
CA ARG A 150 22.13 -6.88 3.85
C ARG A 150 23.33 -7.19 2.97
N SER A 151 23.15 -7.92 1.87
CA SER A 151 24.24 -8.30 0.98
C SER A 151 24.82 -7.08 0.30
N ARG A 152 26.14 -6.88 0.38
CA ARG A 152 26.84 -5.74 -0.25
C ARG A 152 26.95 -5.90 -1.77
N THR A 153 25.80 -5.88 -2.43
CA THR A 153 25.60 -6.19 -3.84
C THR A 153 24.81 -5.07 -4.51
N THR A 154 24.71 -5.12 -5.84
CA THR A 154 23.80 -4.27 -6.59
C THR A 154 22.36 -4.71 -6.33
N GLN A 155 21.54 -3.77 -5.90
CA GLN A 155 20.13 -3.93 -5.55
C GLN A 155 19.31 -2.83 -6.18
N GLY A 156 17.99 -2.90 -6.07
CA GLY A 156 17.14 -1.94 -6.72
C GLY A 156 15.67 -2.32 -6.74
N TYR A 157 14.95 -1.61 -7.58
CA TYR A 157 13.55 -1.85 -7.91
C TYR A 157 13.31 -1.37 -9.35
N GLN A 158 12.13 -1.65 -9.91
CA GLN A 158 11.72 -1.10 -11.20
C GLN A 158 10.77 0.05 -11.03
N ALA A 159 10.93 1.09 -11.85
CA ALA A 159 9.93 2.13 -12.05
C ALA A 159 9.70 2.32 -13.55
N ALA A 160 8.43 2.33 -13.98
CA ALA A 160 8.06 2.40 -15.40
C ALA A 160 8.79 1.33 -16.26
N GLY A 161 8.93 0.12 -15.73
CA GLY A 161 9.57 -1.02 -16.41
C GLY A 161 11.10 -1.00 -16.44
N GLU A 162 11.75 0.04 -15.91
CA GLU A 162 13.21 0.18 -15.95
C GLU A 162 13.84 -0.15 -14.59
N ASP A 163 14.92 -0.95 -14.58
CA ASP A 163 15.66 -1.28 -13.36
C ASP A 163 16.46 -0.08 -12.86
N LEU A 164 16.14 0.36 -11.64
CA LEU A 164 16.85 1.40 -10.91
C LEU A 164 17.76 0.75 -9.88
N THR A 165 19.06 0.91 -10.05
CA THR A 165 20.05 0.15 -9.27
C THR A 165 20.94 1.04 -8.40
N PHE A 166 21.33 0.52 -7.25
CA PHE A 166 22.36 1.06 -6.37
C PHE A 166 23.20 -0.08 -5.79
N THR A 167 24.38 0.25 -5.26
CA THR A 167 25.17 -0.70 -4.47
C THR A 167 24.84 -0.54 -2.98
N ASN A 168 24.47 -1.62 -2.30
CA ASN A 168 24.40 -1.59 -0.84
C ASN A 168 25.82 -1.56 -0.25
N CYS A 169 26.36 -0.37 -0.02
CA CYS A 169 27.75 -0.17 0.38
C CYS A 169 28.04 -0.39 1.87
N ASP A 170 27.01 -0.43 2.73
CA ASP A 170 27.17 -0.53 4.19
C ASP A 170 26.51 -1.78 4.82
N ALA A 171 25.81 -2.60 4.03
CA ALA A 171 25.01 -3.76 4.45
C ALA A 171 23.70 -3.40 5.20
N ASN A 172 23.20 -2.18 5.08
CA ASN A 172 21.92 -1.78 5.67
C ASN A 172 20.75 -2.52 4.97
N PRO A 173 19.85 -3.19 5.71
CA PRO A 173 18.78 -4.02 5.14
C PRO A 173 17.60 -3.27 4.49
N ASN A 174 17.61 -1.95 4.42
CA ASN A 174 16.46 -1.18 3.91
C ASN A 174 16.17 -1.47 2.43
N SER A 175 14.94 -1.86 2.13
CA SER A 175 14.46 -2.08 0.76
C SER A 175 12.93 -2.02 0.72
N TYR A 176 12.37 -0.80 0.82
CA TYR A 176 10.92 -0.62 0.89
C TYR A 176 10.43 0.75 0.43
N LEU A 177 9.11 0.81 0.21
CA LEU A 177 8.29 2.02 0.10
C LEU A 177 7.07 1.86 1.02
N ALA A 178 6.78 2.85 1.86
CA ALA A 178 5.68 2.80 2.83
C ALA A 178 4.77 4.03 2.75
N PHE A 179 3.48 3.85 3.05
CA PHE A 179 2.42 4.85 2.93
C PHE A 179 1.63 4.95 4.23
N PHE A 180 1.66 6.10 4.91
CA PHE A 180 1.17 6.31 6.27
C PHE A 180 -0.11 7.15 6.27
N ALA A 181 -1.16 6.63 6.90
CA ALA A 181 -2.43 7.33 7.01
C ALA A 181 -2.34 8.52 7.96
N ASN A 182 -1.48 8.39 8.99
CA ASN A 182 -1.17 9.40 10.00
C ASN A 182 -2.40 10.14 10.57
N PRO A 183 -3.44 9.42 11.05
CA PRO A 183 -4.67 10.03 11.55
C PRO A 183 -4.46 10.96 12.75
N SER A 184 -3.39 10.73 13.52
CA SER A 184 -3.01 11.57 14.66
C SER A 184 -2.14 12.78 14.27
N ASN A 185 -1.89 13.01 12.98
CA ASN A 185 -1.06 14.10 12.47
C ASN A 185 0.31 14.20 13.17
N LEU A 186 0.94 13.05 13.42
CA LEU A 186 2.27 13.03 14.02
C LEU A 186 3.27 13.70 13.09
N PRO A 187 4.29 14.38 13.63
CA PRO A 187 5.34 14.97 12.82
C PRO A 187 6.21 13.89 12.15
N PRO A 188 6.72 14.16 10.94
CA PRO A 188 7.65 13.28 10.25
C PRO A 188 8.99 13.17 10.97
N ASN A 189 9.58 11.98 10.93
CA ASN A 189 10.95 11.74 11.35
C ASN A 189 11.90 12.63 10.54
N ASP A 190 12.82 13.32 11.23
CA ASP A 190 13.73 14.30 10.63
C ASP A 190 14.89 13.68 9.83
N TYR A 191 14.95 12.35 9.70
CA TYR A 191 16.02 11.67 8.98
C TYR A 191 16.19 12.15 7.53
N TYR A 192 15.12 12.61 6.87
CA TYR A 192 15.21 13.20 5.52
C TYR A 192 16.09 14.46 5.46
N LYS A 193 16.28 15.17 6.59
CA LYS A 193 17.17 16.34 6.68
C LYS A 193 18.64 15.95 6.81
N ARG A 194 18.92 14.73 7.27
CA ARG A 194 20.26 14.23 7.62
C ARG A 194 20.79 13.23 6.60
N CYS A 195 19.89 12.49 5.97
CA CYS A 195 20.21 11.47 4.98
C CYS A 195 20.15 12.02 3.56
N CYS A 196 20.64 11.21 2.63
CA CYS A 196 20.81 11.57 1.25
C CYS A 196 19.64 11.07 0.38
N MET A 197 19.02 12.01 -0.32
CA MET A 197 18.26 11.71 -1.52
C MET A 197 19.24 11.25 -2.61
N SER A 198 18.97 10.10 -3.20
CA SER A 198 19.71 9.59 -4.36
C SER A 198 18.79 9.58 -5.59
N SER A 199 19.38 9.42 -6.78
CA SER A 199 18.61 9.23 -8.01
C SER A 199 17.71 8.00 -7.95
N VAL A 200 18.05 6.97 -7.19
CA VAL A 200 17.26 5.73 -7.11
C VAL A 200 15.93 5.98 -6.40
N VAL A 201 15.96 6.66 -5.25
CA VAL A 201 14.76 6.87 -4.42
C VAL A 201 13.83 7.97 -4.92
N ASP A 202 14.30 8.87 -5.80
CA ASP A 202 13.46 9.90 -6.43
C ASP A 202 12.99 9.56 -7.87
N SER A 203 13.56 8.53 -8.49
CA SER A 203 13.32 8.22 -9.92
C SER A 203 11.88 7.86 -10.23
N TRP A 204 11.15 7.18 -9.33
CA TRP A 204 9.75 6.83 -9.58
C TRP A 204 8.86 8.08 -9.75
N ILE A 205 9.16 9.18 -9.04
CA ILE A 205 8.46 10.47 -9.22
C ILE A 205 8.80 11.07 -10.59
N LYS A 206 10.09 11.06 -10.96
CA LYS A 206 10.58 11.62 -12.24
C LYS A 206 10.06 10.87 -13.46
N LYS A 207 9.87 9.55 -13.35
CA LYS A 207 9.38 8.68 -14.42
C LYS A 207 7.86 8.62 -14.53
N ALA A 208 7.14 9.20 -13.57
CA ALA A 208 5.69 9.15 -13.55
C ALA A 208 5.06 10.00 -14.67
N THR A 209 3.97 9.51 -15.23
CA THR A 209 3.19 10.16 -16.29
C THR A 209 1.90 10.74 -15.74
N ASN A 210 1.37 11.81 -16.35
CA ASN A 210 0.13 12.43 -15.89
C ASN A 210 -1.05 11.45 -15.85
N THR A 211 -1.77 11.47 -14.74
CA THR A 211 -3.01 10.72 -14.55
C THR A 211 -4.16 11.44 -15.27
N PRO A 212 -4.97 10.77 -16.10
CA PRO A 212 -6.16 11.37 -16.69
C PRO A 212 -7.17 11.87 -15.64
N SER A 213 -7.93 12.92 -15.97
CA SER A 213 -8.89 13.56 -15.05
C SER A 213 -9.93 12.59 -14.48
N SER A 214 -10.39 11.62 -15.28
CA SER A 214 -11.35 10.59 -14.89
C SER A 214 -10.81 9.61 -13.83
N ARG A 215 -9.50 9.60 -13.60
CA ARG A 215 -8.81 8.68 -12.68
C ARG A 215 -8.21 9.42 -11.48
N LEU A 216 -8.44 10.73 -11.33
CA LEU A 216 -7.87 11.47 -10.21
C LEU A 216 -8.42 10.95 -8.88
N LEU A 217 -7.52 10.72 -7.93
CA LEU A 217 -7.89 10.30 -6.59
C LEU A 217 -8.17 11.52 -5.70
N PRO A 218 -9.25 11.51 -4.90
CA PRO A 218 -9.46 12.50 -3.86
C PRO A 218 -8.34 12.50 -2.80
N GLU A 219 -8.18 13.61 -2.07
CA GLU A 219 -7.14 13.78 -1.03
C GLU A 219 -7.20 12.72 0.09
N LYS A 220 -8.37 12.13 0.35
CA LYS A 220 -8.50 11.04 1.33
C LYS A 220 -7.74 9.77 0.95
N TYR A 221 -7.22 9.65 -0.27
CA TYR A 221 -6.34 8.56 -0.71
C TYR A 221 -4.86 8.94 -0.70
N MET A 222 -4.50 10.21 -0.49
CA MET A 222 -3.11 10.65 -0.49
C MET A 222 -2.50 10.45 0.89
N TYR A 223 -1.54 9.54 0.97
CA TYR A 223 -0.79 9.22 2.16
C TYR A 223 0.50 10.04 2.22
N TYR A 224 0.98 10.28 3.44
CA TYR A 224 2.39 10.57 3.65
C TYR A 224 3.18 9.31 3.25
N PHE A 225 4.34 9.44 2.62
CA PHE A 225 5.13 8.27 2.24
C PHE A 225 6.59 8.42 2.65
N GLU A 226 7.27 7.29 2.75
CA GLU A 226 8.73 7.23 2.82
C GLU A 226 9.24 6.05 2.00
N MET A 227 10.43 6.21 1.44
CA MET A 227 11.15 5.18 0.70
C MET A 227 12.58 5.10 1.23
N HIS A 228 13.05 3.89 1.50
CA HIS A 228 14.40 3.69 2.03
C HIS A 228 15.07 2.51 1.35
N MET A 229 16.23 2.79 0.76
CA MET A 229 17.13 1.84 0.14
C MET A 229 18.47 1.85 0.89
N GLY A 230 18.94 0.68 1.32
CA GLY A 230 20.14 0.55 2.16
C GLY A 230 21.42 1.06 1.51
N GLY A 231 22.46 1.28 2.31
CA GLY A 231 23.76 1.74 1.83
C GLY A 231 23.65 3.00 0.99
N CYS A 232 24.12 2.90 -0.25
CA CYS A 232 24.20 4.02 -1.16
C CYS A 232 22.88 4.22 -1.93
N GLY A 233 21.80 3.55 -1.54
CA GLY A 233 20.48 3.66 -2.14
C GLY A 233 19.70 4.90 -1.71
N GLY A 234 19.89 5.38 -0.48
CA GLY A 234 19.33 6.65 0.00
C GLY A 234 17.94 6.54 0.63
N TYR A 235 17.41 7.69 1.02
CA TYR A 235 16.13 7.82 1.71
C TYR A 235 15.40 9.08 1.26
N VAL A 236 14.08 8.97 1.09
CA VAL A 236 13.19 10.10 0.89
C VAL A 236 11.89 9.89 1.64
N SER A 237 11.21 11.00 1.91
CA SER A 237 9.82 11.03 2.33
C SER A 237 9.06 12.12 1.57
N THR A 238 7.76 12.28 1.83
CA THR A 238 6.98 13.37 1.23
C THR A 238 7.68 14.73 1.40
N ASP A 239 8.26 15.01 2.58
CA ASP A 239 8.95 16.27 2.88
C ASP A 239 10.25 16.48 2.11
N SER A 240 10.81 15.43 1.51
CA SER A 240 11.98 15.56 0.63
C SER A 240 11.66 16.30 -0.65
N PHE A 241 10.37 16.43 -1.01
CA PHE A 241 9.92 16.97 -2.28
C PHE A 241 9.14 18.28 -2.08
N PRO A 242 9.62 19.42 -2.60
CA PRO A 242 8.95 20.70 -2.42
C PRO A 242 7.61 20.78 -3.17
N THR A 243 7.39 19.96 -4.19
CA THR A 243 6.22 20.01 -5.06
C THR A 243 5.24 18.86 -4.86
N VAL A 244 5.56 17.84 -4.06
CA VAL A 244 4.71 16.66 -3.83
C VAL A 244 3.98 16.83 -2.50
N SER A 245 2.70 16.47 -2.45
CA SER A 245 1.86 16.54 -1.24
C SER A 245 1.53 15.18 -0.65
N GLY A 246 1.67 14.10 -1.41
CA GLY A 246 1.44 12.74 -0.94
C GLY A 246 1.39 11.74 -2.09
N ALA A 247 1.18 10.47 -1.75
CA ALA A 247 1.03 9.41 -2.73
C ALA A 247 0.06 8.33 -2.26
N ALA A 248 -0.50 7.60 -3.22
CA ALA A 248 -1.39 6.48 -3.03
C ALA A 248 -0.82 5.25 -3.73
N VAL A 249 -1.11 4.06 -3.21
CA VAL A 249 -0.75 2.78 -3.82
C VAL A 249 -1.99 2.04 -4.27
N GLY A 250 -2.00 1.66 -5.53
CA GLY A 250 -3.00 0.84 -6.20
C GLY A 250 -2.54 -0.60 -6.23
N PHE A 251 -3.28 -1.46 -5.54
CA PHE A 251 -3.04 -2.89 -5.45
C PHE A 251 -3.56 -3.61 -6.70
N ARG A 252 -2.68 -4.28 -7.43
CA ARG A 252 -3.02 -4.92 -8.71
C ARG A 252 -3.90 -6.16 -8.53
N PHE A 253 -4.90 -6.27 -9.38
CA PHE A 253 -5.63 -7.50 -9.63
C PHE A 253 -5.83 -7.74 -11.13
N ASP A 254 -6.01 -9.00 -11.48
CA ASP A 254 -6.39 -9.47 -12.82
C ASP A 254 -7.86 -9.12 -13.12
N LEU A 255 -8.09 -8.62 -14.33
CA LEU A 255 -9.43 -8.38 -14.90
C LEU A 255 -9.98 -9.67 -15.51
#